data_AF-F6EG38-F1
#
_entry.id   AF-F6EG38-F1
#
_cell.length_a   1.000
_cell.length_b   1.000
_cell.length_c   1.000
_cell.angle_alpha   90.00
_cell.angle_beta   90.00
_cell.angle_gamma   90.00
#
_symmetry.space_group_name_H-M   'P 1'
#
loop_
_entity.id
_entity.type
_entity.pdbx_description
1 polymer ?
#
loop_
_entity_poly.entity_id
_entity_poly.type
_entity_poly.pdbx_seq_one_letter_code
_entity_poly.pdbx_strand_id
1 'polypeptide(L)'
;MVGQDPRGCAMLTVLALLALAAAALCWPGTYLTRVIPGPGGCAAKSRPAYAANAREGGPYGAAAVFDVFAACLRAGLSPAGAAGAVATTQQGQVAAFFGRISNLLSLGVDEETAWTSAEGNPETDAFIRAAQRSARAGTPLAEAVSELAAELRQNAKDKSAEKAQRAGVLIAGPLGLCFLPSFMCLGIAPVVLGLAYQLAQGELL
;
A
#
# COMPACT_ATOMS: atom_id res chain seq x y z
N MET A 1 52.26 46.91 -1.70
CA MET A 1 52.46 46.18 -0.44
C MET A 1 51.11 46.04 0.23
N VAL A 2 50.33 45.03 -0.17
CA VAL A 2 49.05 44.70 0.46
C VAL A 2 49.40 43.76 1.61
N GLY A 3 49.16 44.21 2.84
CA GLY A 3 49.41 43.46 4.06
C GLY A 3 48.62 42.15 4.03
N GLN A 4 49.36 41.05 4.05
CA GLN A 4 48.83 39.70 3.99
C GLN A 4 48.60 39.24 5.43
N ASP A 5 47.42 39.54 5.98
CA ASP A 5 47.04 39.07 7.32
C ASP A 5 46.91 37.54 7.31
N PRO A 6 47.77 36.80 8.04
CA PRO A 6 47.79 35.33 7.99
C PRO A 6 46.48 34.70 8.49
N ARG A 7 45.70 35.46 9.28
CA ARG A 7 44.40 35.05 9.82
C ARG A 7 43.28 35.10 8.76
N GLY A 8 43.35 36.04 7.82
CA GLY A 8 42.38 36.16 6.72
C GLY A 8 42.52 35.05 5.69
N CYS A 9 43.76 34.67 5.36
CA CYS A 9 44.05 33.51 4.52
C CYS A 9 43.56 32.19 5.15
N ALA A 10 43.71 32.02 6.47
CA ALA A 10 43.22 30.83 7.17
C ALA A 10 41.68 30.73 7.18
N MET A 11 40.98 31.86 7.32
CA MET A 11 39.52 31.87 7.32
C MET A 11 38.93 31.60 5.92
N LEU A 12 39.55 32.15 4.87
CA LEU A 12 39.20 31.89 3.46
C LEU A 12 39.49 30.44 3.05
N THR A 13 40.58 29.83 3.52
CA THR A 13 40.87 28.42 3.24
C THR A 13 39.92 27.47 3.96
N VAL A 14 39.51 27.79 5.20
CA VAL A 14 38.51 27.00 5.94
C VAL A 14 37.14 27.10 5.28
N LEU A 15 36.73 28.29 4.82
CA LEU A 15 35.48 28.49 4.05
C LEU A 15 35.52 27.74 2.70
N ALA A 16 36.64 27.80 1.98
CA ALA A 16 36.82 27.08 0.72
C ALA A 16 36.85 25.56 0.91
N LEU A 17 37.48 25.06 1.98
CA LEU A 17 37.50 23.63 2.33
C LEU A 17 36.13 23.13 2.79
N LEU A 18 35.37 23.92 3.55
CA LEU A 18 33.99 23.61 3.91
C LEU A 18 33.08 23.59 2.68
N ALA A 19 33.26 24.52 1.74
CA ALA A 19 32.51 24.54 0.49
C ALA A 19 32.84 23.33 -0.42
N LEU A 20 34.12 22.95 -0.51
CA LEU A 20 34.56 21.76 -1.26
C LEU A 20 34.10 20.45 -0.61
N ALA A 21 34.13 20.35 0.72
CA ALA A 21 33.61 19.20 1.46
C ALA A 21 32.08 19.08 1.33
N ALA A 22 31.36 20.21 1.36
CA ALA A 22 29.92 20.25 1.10
C ALA A 22 29.58 19.84 -0.35
N ALA A 23 30.36 20.30 -1.34
CA ALA A 23 30.20 19.89 -2.73
C ALA A 23 30.46 18.39 -2.95
N ALA A 24 31.44 17.81 -2.22
CA ALA A 24 31.72 16.38 -2.26
C ALA A 24 30.63 15.54 -1.59
N LEU A 25 30.02 16.02 -0.50
CA LEU A 25 28.86 15.37 0.13
C LEU A 25 27.56 15.53 -0.68
N CYS A 26 27.45 16.62 -1.45
CA CYS A 26 26.36 16.84 -2.39
C CYS A 26 26.52 16.06 -3.71
N TRP A 27 27.63 15.33 -3.91
CA TRP A 27 27.79 14.50 -5.11
C TRP A 27 26.74 13.38 -5.08
N PRO A 28 25.68 13.46 -5.89
CA PRO A 28 24.52 12.59 -5.76
C PRO A 28 24.80 11.17 -6.30
N GLY A 29 26.00 10.92 -6.82
CA GLY A 29 26.35 9.79 -7.65
C GLY A 29 26.53 8.44 -6.95
N THR A 30 26.76 8.38 -5.64
CA THR A 30 27.09 7.10 -4.96
C THR A 30 26.05 6.63 -3.95
N TYR A 31 25.16 7.49 -3.44
CA TYR A 31 24.15 7.10 -2.45
C TYR A 31 22.76 6.81 -3.04
N LEU A 32 22.45 7.34 -4.23
CA LEU A 32 21.15 7.08 -4.88
C LEU A 32 21.12 5.76 -5.67
N THR A 33 22.27 5.17 -6.01
CA THR A 33 22.34 3.93 -6.80
C THR A 33 22.04 2.66 -6.01
N ARG A 34 21.91 2.74 -4.67
CA ARG A 34 21.58 1.58 -3.83
C ARG A 34 20.11 1.47 -3.42
N VAL A 35 19.31 2.53 -3.64
CA VAL A 35 17.91 2.57 -3.20
C VAL A 35 16.93 2.69 -4.38
N ILE A 36 17.42 2.96 -5.59
CA ILE A 36 16.62 2.87 -6.82
C ILE A 36 16.84 1.46 -7.40
N PRO A 37 15.84 0.56 -7.41
CA PRO A 37 15.94 -0.66 -8.19
C PRO A 37 16.13 -0.26 -9.66
N GLY A 38 17.23 -0.72 -10.27
CA GLY A 38 17.64 -0.27 -11.60
C GLY A 38 16.58 -0.46 -12.69
N PRO A 39 16.67 0.28 -13.81
CA PRO A 39 15.67 0.28 -14.89
C PRO A 39 15.63 -1.02 -15.73
N GLY A 40 16.33 -2.08 -15.32
CA GLY A 40 16.49 -3.32 -16.09
C GLY A 40 15.35 -4.35 -15.97
N GLY A 41 14.30 -4.09 -15.19
CA GLY A 41 13.26 -5.09 -14.89
C GLY A 41 11.90 -4.92 -15.57
N CYS A 42 11.63 -3.81 -16.29
CA CYS A 42 10.26 -3.48 -16.73
C CYS A 42 9.93 -3.84 -18.19
N ALA A 43 10.85 -4.44 -18.95
CA ALA A 43 10.57 -4.85 -20.33
C ALA A 43 9.93 -6.25 -20.47
N ALA A 44 9.50 -6.88 -19.36
CA ALA A 44 8.68 -8.08 -19.41
C ALA A 44 7.19 -7.70 -19.44
N LYS A 45 6.70 -7.39 -20.65
CA LYS A 45 5.28 -7.54 -21.06
C LYS A 45 4.26 -7.09 -20.01
N SER A 46 4.25 -5.79 -19.69
CA SER A 46 3.18 -5.17 -18.89
C SER A 46 1.87 -5.15 -19.70
N ARG A 47 1.20 -6.30 -19.80
CA ARG A 47 -0.26 -6.30 -19.88
C ARG A 47 -0.71 -5.48 -18.66
N PRO A 48 -1.57 -4.46 -18.80
CA PRO A 48 -1.89 -3.59 -17.68
C PRO A 48 -2.43 -4.48 -16.55
N ALA A 49 -1.70 -4.57 -15.44
CA ALA A 49 -2.07 -5.35 -14.28
C ALA A 49 -3.47 -4.94 -13.77
N TYR A 50 -3.88 -3.70 -14.07
CA TYR A 50 -5.23 -3.19 -13.91
C TYR A 50 -6.29 -4.03 -14.67
N ALA A 51 -6.05 -4.40 -15.93
CA ALA A 51 -7.00 -5.19 -16.72
C ALA A 51 -7.02 -6.68 -16.35
N ALA A 52 -5.89 -7.21 -15.86
CA ALA A 52 -5.84 -8.57 -15.29
C ALA A 52 -6.56 -8.63 -13.93
N ASN A 53 -6.29 -7.67 -13.03
CA ASN A 53 -7.00 -7.54 -11.76
C ASN A 53 -8.49 -7.26 -11.96
N ALA A 54 -8.89 -6.49 -12.97
CA ALA A 54 -10.31 -6.27 -13.27
C ALA A 54 -11.02 -7.57 -13.71
N ARG A 55 -10.31 -8.51 -14.35
CA ARG A 55 -10.84 -9.82 -14.75
C ARG A 55 -10.84 -10.85 -13.61
N GLU A 56 -9.91 -10.72 -12.67
CA GLU A 56 -9.81 -11.57 -11.47
C GLU A 56 -10.51 -10.97 -10.24
N GLY A 57 -11.23 -9.86 -10.41
CA GLY A 57 -12.00 -9.18 -9.37
C GLY A 57 -11.21 -8.19 -8.49
N GLY A 58 -9.88 -8.24 -8.50
CA GLY A 58 -9.03 -7.34 -7.71
C GLY A 58 -9.31 -7.44 -6.20
N PRO A 59 -8.85 -6.47 -5.39
CA PRO A 59 -9.02 -6.51 -3.94
C PRO A 59 -10.48 -6.51 -3.45
N TYR A 60 -11.42 -6.12 -4.31
CA TYR A 60 -12.85 -5.98 -3.99
C TYR A 60 -13.72 -7.06 -4.65
N GLY A 61 -13.11 -7.98 -5.42
CA GLY A 61 -13.84 -8.92 -6.28
C GLY A 61 -14.73 -9.87 -5.50
N ALA A 62 -14.18 -10.50 -4.47
CA ALA A 62 -14.94 -11.39 -3.61
C ALA A 62 -16.08 -10.68 -2.88
N ALA A 63 -15.85 -9.45 -2.41
CA ALA A 63 -16.90 -8.64 -1.79
C ALA A 63 -18.06 -8.41 -2.78
N ALA A 64 -17.76 -8.02 -4.02
CA ALA A 64 -18.77 -7.82 -5.06
C ALA A 64 -19.57 -9.11 -5.38
N VAL A 65 -18.88 -10.26 -5.45
CA VAL A 65 -19.51 -11.57 -5.64
C VAL A 65 -20.51 -11.87 -4.51
N PHE A 66 -20.12 -11.62 -3.25
CA PHE A 66 -20.97 -11.81 -2.09
C PHE A 66 -22.14 -10.80 -2.02
N ASP A 67 -21.95 -9.56 -2.48
CA ASP A 67 -23.04 -8.59 -2.57
C ASP A 67 -24.11 -9.02 -3.57
N VAL A 68 -23.70 -9.54 -4.73
CA VAL A 68 -24.64 -10.06 -5.74
C VAL A 68 -25.38 -11.26 -5.18
N PHE A 69 -24.69 -12.18 -4.49
CA PHE A 69 -25.35 -13.30 -3.81
C PHE A 69 -26.38 -12.83 -2.78
N ALA A 70 -26.01 -11.90 -1.90
CA ALA A 70 -26.90 -11.34 -0.90
C ALA A 70 -28.08 -10.57 -1.53
N ALA A 71 -27.86 -9.89 -2.66
CA ALA A 71 -28.92 -9.23 -3.43
C ALA A 71 -29.90 -10.25 -4.02
N CYS A 72 -29.41 -11.35 -4.59
CA CYS A 72 -30.24 -12.45 -5.09
C CYS A 72 -31.08 -13.08 -3.97
N LEU A 73 -30.49 -13.34 -2.80
CA LEU A 73 -31.23 -13.86 -1.65
C LEU A 73 -32.32 -12.89 -1.17
N ARG A 74 -32.02 -11.59 -1.10
CA ARG A 74 -33.02 -10.56 -0.76
C ARG A 74 -34.11 -10.42 -1.82
N ALA A 75 -33.81 -10.71 -3.08
CA ALA A 75 -34.79 -10.80 -4.15
C ALA A 75 -35.65 -12.09 -4.09
N GLY A 76 -35.42 -12.97 -3.11
CA GLY A 76 -36.21 -14.17 -2.87
C GLY A 76 -35.74 -15.41 -3.66
N LEU A 77 -34.56 -15.38 -4.27
CA LEU A 77 -33.99 -16.58 -4.88
C LEU A 77 -33.60 -17.59 -3.79
N SER A 78 -33.75 -18.89 -4.09
CA SER A 78 -33.20 -19.95 -3.26
C SER A 78 -31.67 -19.90 -3.24
N PRO A 79 -30.99 -20.45 -2.22
CA PRO A 79 -29.52 -20.50 -2.17
C PRO A 79 -28.88 -21.10 -3.43
N ALA A 80 -29.48 -22.17 -3.97
CA ALA A 80 -29.03 -22.80 -5.22
C ALA A 80 -29.19 -21.88 -6.45
N GLY A 81 -30.33 -21.18 -6.54
CA GLY A 81 -30.61 -20.23 -7.62
C GLY A 81 -29.74 -18.98 -7.54
N ALA A 82 -29.52 -18.45 -6.34
CA ALA A 82 -28.62 -17.32 -6.09
C ALA A 82 -27.17 -17.69 -6.43
N ALA A 83 -26.71 -18.89 -6.04
CA ALA A 83 -25.38 -19.39 -6.37
C ALA A 83 -25.20 -19.53 -7.90
N GLY A 84 -26.21 -20.03 -8.61
CA GLY A 84 -26.19 -20.15 -10.07
C GLY A 84 -26.19 -18.78 -10.79
N ALA A 85 -26.96 -17.82 -10.28
CA ALA A 85 -26.97 -16.46 -10.79
C ALA A 85 -25.60 -15.77 -10.62
N VAL A 86 -24.95 -15.95 -9.47
CA VAL A 86 -23.60 -15.45 -9.24
C VAL A 86 -22.58 -16.12 -10.17
N ALA A 87 -22.65 -17.45 -10.32
CA ALA A 87 -21.73 -18.21 -11.17
C ALA A 87 -21.77 -17.81 -12.65
N THR A 88 -22.92 -17.32 -13.13
CA THR A 88 -23.13 -16.90 -14.52
C THR A 88 -22.85 -15.42 -14.75
N THR A 89 -22.97 -14.58 -13.71
CA THR A 89 -22.80 -13.12 -13.83
C THR A 89 -21.43 -12.62 -13.39
N GLN A 90 -20.72 -13.38 -12.54
CA GLN A 90 -19.42 -13.01 -12.00
C GLN A 90 -18.28 -13.89 -12.53
N GLN A 91 -17.05 -13.43 -12.35
CA GLN A 91 -15.83 -14.14 -12.78
C GLN A 91 -14.90 -14.35 -11.58
N GLY A 92 -13.95 -15.28 -11.73
CA GLY A 92 -12.94 -15.58 -10.71
C GLY A 92 -13.24 -16.82 -9.86
N GLN A 93 -12.34 -17.12 -8.93
CA GLN A 93 -12.37 -18.36 -8.15
C GLN A 93 -13.60 -18.49 -7.25
N VAL A 94 -14.05 -17.37 -6.66
CA VAL A 94 -15.26 -17.34 -5.80
C VAL A 94 -16.53 -17.58 -6.63
N ALA A 95 -16.62 -17.02 -7.85
CA ALA A 95 -17.74 -17.31 -8.75
C ALA A 95 -17.75 -18.78 -9.19
N ALA A 96 -16.59 -19.36 -9.48
CA ALA A 96 -16.46 -20.78 -9.80
C ALA A 96 -16.84 -21.69 -8.61
N PHE A 97 -16.54 -21.28 -7.38
CA PHE A 97 -17.01 -21.94 -6.16
C PHE A 97 -18.54 -21.97 -6.11
N PHE A 98 -19.22 -20.84 -6.29
CA PHE A 98 -20.69 -20.79 -6.35
C PHE A 98 -21.27 -21.65 -7.48
N GLY A 99 -20.59 -21.74 -8.62
CA GLY A 99 -20.98 -22.63 -9.72
C GLY A 99 -20.97 -24.11 -9.32
N ARG A 100 -19.93 -24.55 -8.59
CA ARG A 100 -19.86 -25.92 -8.05
C ARG A 100 -20.99 -26.18 -7.06
N ILE A 101 -21.27 -25.26 -6.16
CA ILE A 101 -22.32 -25.45 -5.16
C ILE A 101 -23.70 -25.44 -5.80
N SER A 102 -23.97 -24.54 -6.74
CA SER A 102 -25.22 -24.53 -7.50
C SER A 102 -25.47 -25.89 -8.17
N ASN A 103 -24.43 -26.50 -8.76
CA ASN A 103 -24.53 -27.84 -9.33
C ASN A 103 -24.82 -28.91 -8.27
N LEU A 104 -24.12 -28.92 -7.14
CA LEU A 104 -24.35 -29.90 -6.07
C LEU A 104 -25.75 -29.80 -5.47
N LEU A 105 -26.21 -28.59 -5.19
CA LEU A 105 -27.56 -28.35 -4.68
C LEU A 105 -28.63 -28.76 -5.72
N SER A 106 -28.38 -28.54 -7.01
CA SER A 106 -29.27 -28.99 -8.09
C SER A 106 -29.35 -30.51 -8.22
N LEU A 107 -28.30 -31.23 -7.77
CA LEU A 107 -28.29 -32.69 -7.66
C LEU A 107 -28.96 -33.20 -6.37
N GLY A 108 -29.48 -32.31 -5.53
CA GLY A 108 -30.13 -32.65 -4.26
C GLY A 108 -29.15 -32.96 -3.12
N VAL A 109 -27.87 -32.60 -3.25
CA VAL A 109 -26.92 -32.66 -2.14
C VAL A 109 -27.38 -31.70 -1.05
N ASP A 110 -27.35 -32.17 0.19
CA ASP A 110 -27.68 -31.36 1.36
C ASP A 110 -26.83 -30.08 1.41
N GLU A 111 -27.43 -28.99 1.87
CA GLU A 111 -26.84 -27.67 1.85
C GLU A 111 -25.55 -27.58 2.69
N GLU A 112 -25.53 -28.15 3.89
CA GLU A 112 -24.35 -28.16 4.76
C GLU A 112 -23.19 -28.94 4.12
N THR A 113 -23.52 -30.04 3.45
CA THR A 113 -22.56 -30.88 2.72
C THR A 113 -22.04 -30.17 1.46
N ALA A 114 -22.93 -29.48 0.72
CA ALA A 114 -22.56 -28.76 -0.49
C ALA A 114 -21.55 -27.63 -0.20
N TRP A 115 -21.76 -26.87 0.88
CA TRP A 115 -20.83 -25.81 1.29
C TRP A 115 -19.45 -26.34 1.71
N THR A 116 -19.40 -27.47 2.41
CA THR A 116 -18.15 -28.06 2.95
C THR A 116 -17.38 -28.90 1.94
N SER A 117 -18.05 -29.41 0.90
CA SER A 117 -17.43 -30.20 -0.16
C SER A 117 -16.48 -29.43 -1.07
N ALA A 118 -16.57 -28.10 -1.07
CA ALA A 118 -15.76 -27.25 -1.91
C ALA A 118 -14.51 -26.79 -1.12
N GLU A 119 -13.36 -27.40 -1.42
CA GLU A 119 -12.06 -26.95 -0.91
C GLU A 119 -11.83 -25.48 -1.30
N GLY A 120 -11.58 -24.65 -0.29
CA GLY A 120 -11.74 -23.21 -0.36
C GLY A 120 -10.45 -22.43 -0.21
N ASN A 121 -10.44 -21.25 -0.82
CA ASN A 121 -9.51 -20.18 -0.48
C ASN A 121 -9.99 -19.49 0.82
N PRO A 122 -9.20 -18.58 1.43
CA PRO A 122 -9.57 -17.93 2.69
C PRO A 122 -10.93 -17.19 2.67
N GLU A 123 -11.36 -16.70 1.50
CA GLU A 123 -12.61 -15.95 1.34
C GLU A 123 -13.82 -16.88 1.31
N THR A 124 -13.73 -18.01 0.60
CA THR A 124 -14.77 -19.05 0.60
C THR A 124 -14.87 -19.72 1.95
N ASP A 125 -13.75 -19.90 2.67
CA ASP A 125 -13.78 -20.45 4.03
C ASP A 125 -14.50 -19.51 5.00
N ALA A 126 -14.30 -18.20 4.87
CA ALA A 126 -15.01 -17.19 5.66
C ALA A 126 -16.52 -17.22 5.37
N PHE A 127 -16.89 -17.38 4.08
CA PHE A 127 -18.28 -17.56 3.68
C PHE A 127 -18.89 -18.84 4.25
N ILE A 128 -18.23 -19.99 4.16
CA ILE A 128 -18.73 -21.27 4.69
C ILE A 128 -18.99 -21.15 6.20
N ARG A 129 -18.05 -20.53 6.94
CA ARG A 129 -18.25 -20.27 8.39
C ARG A 129 -19.43 -19.35 8.67
N ALA A 130 -19.60 -18.29 7.89
CA ALA A 130 -20.74 -17.38 8.02
C ALA A 130 -22.07 -18.11 7.73
N ALA A 131 -22.12 -18.89 6.65
CA ALA A 131 -23.29 -19.67 6.26
C ALA A 131 -23.68 -20.71 7.32
N GLN A 132 -22.71 -21.49 7.82
CA GLN A 132 -22.94 -22.45 8.90
C GLN A 132 -23.42 -21.77 10.19
N ARG A 133 -22.84 -20.61 10.53
CA ARG A 133 -23.26 -19.84 11.70
C ARG A 133 -24.71 -19.35 11.54
N SER A 134 -25.07 -18.84 10.37
CA SER A 134 -26.44 -18.41 10.09
C SER A 134 -27.44 -19.55 10.12
N ALA A 135 -27.10 -20.70 9.54
CA ALA A 135 -27.94 -21.89 9.59
C ALA A 135 -28.19 -22.36 11.03
N ARG A 136 -27.16 -22.40 11.87
CA ARG A 136 -27.27 -22.80 13.29
C ARG A 136 -28.02 -21.77 14.15
N ALA A 137 -27.86 -20.48 13.86
CA ALA A 137 -28.48 -19.39 14.61
C ALA A 137 -29.89 -19.02 14.11
N GLY A 138 -30.32 -19.57 12.97
CA GLY A 138 -31.59 -19.22 12.32
C GLY A 138 -31.64 -17.79 11.77
N THR A 139 -30.48 -17.17 11.53
CA THR A 139 -30.41 -15.80 11.02
C THR A 139 -30.46 -15.76 9.49
N PRO A 140 -30.98 -14.67 8.88
CA PRO A 140 -31.00 -14.55 7.43
C PRO A 140 -29.59 -14.60 6.83
N LEU A 141 -29.34 -15.59 5.96
CA LEU A 141 -28.05 -15.78 5.28
C LEU A 141 -27.63 -14.52 4.49
N ALA A 142 -28.60 -13.80 3.92
CA ALA A 142 -28.32 -12.58 3.17
C ALA A 142 -27.64 -11.50 4.01
N GLU A 143 -28.01 -11.35 5.29
CA GLU A 143 -27.42 -10.36 6.18
C GLU A 143 -25.99 -10.76 6.54
N ALA A 144 -25.77 -12.02 6.93
CA ALA A 144 -24.43 -12.52 7.26
C ALA A 144 -23.44 -12.42 6.08
N VAL A 145 -23.91 -12.67 4.86
CA VAL A 145 -23.06 -12.52 3.66
C VAL A 145 -22.80 -11.06 3.33
N SER A 146 -23.77 -10.17 3.57
CA SER A 146 -23.57 -8.73 3.39
C SER A 146 -22.58 -8.13 4.39
N GLU A 147 -22.59 -8.61 5.63
CA GLU A 147 -21.62 -8.25 6.66
C GLU A 147 -20.21 -8.74 6.28
N LEU A 148 -20.10 -9.99 5.82
CA LEU A 148 -18.83 -10.51 5.29
C LEU A 148 -18.32 -9.68 4.11
N ALA A 149 -19.19 -9.29 3.18
CA ALA A 149 -18.83 -8.42 2.06
C ALA A 149 -18.36 -7.03 2.54
N ALA A 150 -18.96 -6.49 3.61
CA ALA A 150 -18.50 -5.24 4.22
C ALA A 150 -17.12 -5.39 4.86
N GLU A 151 -16.88 -6.48 5.60
CA GLU A 151 -15.59 -6.81 6.22
C GLU A 151 -14.48 -6.91 5.16
N LEU A 152 -14.72 -7.62 4.06
CA LEU A 152 -13.75 -7.74 2.97
C LEU A 152 -13.38 -6.39 2.34
N ARG A 153 -14.37 -5.50 2.17
CA ARG A 153 -14.11 -4.13 1.68
C ARG A 153 -13.27 -3.32 2.67
N GLN A 154 -13.51 -3.43 3.97
CA GLN A 154 -12.70 -2.74 4.98
C GLN A 154 -11.28 -3.27 4.96
N ASN A 155 -11.10 -4.60 4.96
CA ASN A 155 -9.78 -5.23 4.84
C ASN A 155 -9.02 -4.78 3.58
N ALA A 156 -9.73 -4.63 2.45
CA ALA A 156 -9.13 -4.12 1.21
C ALA A 156 -8.72 -2.64 1.32
N LYS A 157 -9.54 -1.81 1.98
CA LYS A 157 -9.23 -0.40 2.26
C LYS A 157 -8.03 -0.26 3.18
N ASP A 158 -7.97 -1.03 4.26
CA ASP A 158 -6.86 -0.98 5.22
C ASP A 158 -5.52 -1.34 4.54
N LYS A 159 -5.51 -2.41 3.74
CA LYS A 159 -4.33 -2.78 2.92
C LYS A 159 -3.90 -1.67 1.95
N SER A 160 -4.86 -0.89 1.43
CA SER A 160 -4.55 0.25 0.55
C SER A 160 -4.01 1.45 1.33
N ALA A 161 -4.55 1.71 2.53
CA ALA A 161 -4.10 2.78 3.41
C ALA A 161 -2.67 2.53 3.92
N GLU A 162 -2.35 1.29 4.30
CA GLU A 162 -0.99 0.88 4.69
C GLU A 162 0.03 1.16 3.58
N LYS A 163 -0.33 0.85 2.33
CA LYS A 163 0.54 1.13 1.17
C LYS A 163 0.73 2.62 0.94
N ALA A 164 -0.34 3.42 1.13
CA ALA A 164 -0.26 4.88 1.00
C ALA A 164 0.63 5.51 2.07
N GLN A 165 0.55 5.03 3.33
CA GLN A 165 1.41 5.50 4.42
C GLN A 165 2.89 5.19 4.15
N ARG A 166 3.20 3.99 3.65
CA ARG A 166 4.57 3.61 3.28
C ARG A 166 5.11 4.47 2.13
N ALA A 167 4.26 4.84 1.16
CA ALA A 167 4.64 5.75 0.10
C ALA A 167 4.98 7.15 0.65
N GLY A 168 4.22 7.65 1.62
CA GLY A 168 4.51 8.92 2.29
C GLY A 168 5.90 8.96 2.94
N VAL A 169 6.29 7.88 3.62
CA VAL A 169 7.63 7.75 4.22
C VAL A 169 8.72 7.72 3.15
N LEU A 170 8.50 6.96 2.07
CA LEU A 170 9.43 6.87 0.94
C LEU A 170 9.62 8.21 0.21
N ILE A 171 8.60 9.09 0.22
CA ILE A 171 8.66 10.43 -0.39
C ILE A 171 9.28 11.45 0.58
N ALA A 172 8.92 11.41 1.86
CA ALA A 172 9.43 12.35 2.87
C ALA A 172 10.92 12.14 3.18
N GLY A 173 11.39 10.88 3.15
CA GLY A 173 12.80 10.52 3.37
C GLY A 173 13.80 11.30 2.49
N PRO A 174 13.73 11.22 1.15
CA PRO A 174 14.65 11.94 0.26
C PRO A 174 14.51 13.46 0.35
N LEU A 175 13.30 13.97 0.64
CA LEU A 175 13.08 15.41 0.81
C LEU A 175 13.77 15.93 2.08
N GLY A 176 13.65 15.20 3.19
CA GLY A 176 14.36 15.50 4.44
C GLY A 176 15.88 15.42 4.29
N LEU A 177 16.36 14.41 3.54
CA LEU A 177 17.79 14.26 3.23
C LEU A 177 18.34 15.42 2.40
N CYS A 178 17.54 15.98 1.47
CA CYS A 178 17.92 17.17 0.70
C CYS A 178 17.83 18.48 1.52
N PHE A 179 16.90 18.55 2.48
CA PHE A 179 16.71 19.77 3.28
C PHE A 179 17.82 19.96 4.33
N LEU A 180 18.31 18.87 4.93
CA LEU A 180 19.34 18.90 5.96
C LEU A 180 20.63 19.66 5.56
N PRO A 181 21.28 19.39 4.41
CA PRO A 181 22.48 20.11 4.00
C PRO A 181 22.18 21.58 3.65
N SER A 182 21.04 21.84 3.01
CA SER A 182 20.62 23.21 2.65
C SER A 182 20.41 24.08 3.88
N PHE A 183 19.74 23.55 4.92
CA PHE A 183 19.54 24.25 6.19
C PHE A 183 20.86 24.54 6.91
N MET A 184 21.84 23.63 6.82
CA MET A 184 23.15 23.83 7.43
C MET A 184 23.93 24.98 6.76
N CYS A 185 23.91 25.03 5.42
CA CYS A 185 24.58 26.07 4.65
C CYS A 185 23.90 27.43 4.77
N LEU A 186 22.56 27.46 4.73
CA LEU A 186 21.78 28.71 4.70
C LEU A 186 21.43 29.23 6.10
N GLY A 187 21.26 28.36 7.10
CA GLY A 187 20.79 28.72 8.43
C GLY A 187 21.91 28.75 9.47
N ILE A 188 22.58 27.63 9.70
CA ILE A 188 23.50 27.46 10.85
C ILE A 188 24.84 28.15 10.61
N ALA A 189 25.45 27.92 9.45
CA ALA A 189 26.77 28.46 9.12
C ALA A 189 26.89 29.98 9.33
N PRO A 190 26.00 30.84 8.79
CA PRO A 190 26.13 32.29 8.98
C PRO A 190 25.93 32.73 10.44
N VAL A 191 25.06 32.07 11.20
CA VAL A 191 24.82 32.41 12.62
C VAL A 191 26.03 32.09 13.48
N VAL A 192 26.63 30.91 13.30
CA VAL A 192 27.84 30.50 14.04
C VAL A 192 29.02 31.41 13.71
N LEU A 193 29.18 31.78 12.44
CA LEU A 193 30.21 32.74 12.01
C LEU A 193 30.01 34.12 12.63
N GLY A 194 28.77 34.61 12.71
CA GLY A 194 28.44 35.88 13.37
C GLY A 194 28.79 35.87 14.86
N LEU A 195 28.40 34.82 15.58
CA LEU A 195 28.71 34.68 17.02
C LEU A 195 30.21 34.54 17.29
N ALA A 196 30.91 33.74 16.48
CA ALA A 196 32.36 33.57 16.61
C ALA A 196 33.11 34.89 16.40
N TYR A 197 32.66 35.71 15.44
CA TYR A 197 33.24 37.04 15.21
C TYR A 197 33.02 37.99 16.39
N GLN A 198 31.82 37.99 16.97
CA GLN A 198 31.47 38.84 18.10
C GLN A 198 32.27 38.50 19.37
N LEU A 199 32.45 37.21 19.66
CA LEU A 199 33.27 36.75 20.79
C LEU A 199 34.76 37.06 20.58
N ALA A 200 35.26 36.91 19.35
CA ALA A 200 36.64 37.26 19.03
C ALA A 200 36.93 38.77 19.15
N GLN A 201 35.94 39.64 18.92
CA GLN A 201 36.06 41.08 19.16
C GLN A 201 35.88 41.46 20.63
N GLY A 202 35.10 40.69 21.40
CA GLY A 202 34.85 40.94 22.82
C GLY A 202 36.05 40.71 23.73
N GLU A 203 37.02 39.87 23.35
CA GLU A 203 38.30 39.71 24.10
C GLU A 203 39.35 40.80 23.78
N LEU A 204 39.08 41.69 22.82
CA LEU A 204 39.99 42.78 22.45
C LEU A 204 39.68 44.12 23.15
N LEU A 205 38.75 44.12 24.13
CA LEU A 205 38.41 45.24 25.00
C LEU A 205 38.61 44.84 26.47
#